data_AF-A0A2G2WW59-F1
#
_entry.id   AF-A0A2G2WW59-F1
#
_cell.length_a   1.000
_cell.length_b   1.000
_cell.length_c   1.000
_cell.angle_alpha   90.00
_cell.angle_beta   90.00
_cell.angle_gamma   90.00
#
_symmetry.space_group_name_H-M   'P 1'
#
loop_
_entity.id
_entity.type
_entity.pdbx_description
1 polymer ?
#
loop_
_entity_poly.entity_id
_entity_poly.type
_entity_poly.pdbx_seq_one_letter_code
_entity_poly.pdbx_strand_id
1 'polypeptide(L)'
;MGGGSSVEKKKFAWPKDDLIDLILSWSIKDIIDETLYQNQTNHELIVFDEVKADRSLVFDVKVDYWRNRCSSDGRVPYSTSPGDIVVISNAKPEAASDLQRFGYWTFAYVTDVNENEDYDSFRVRVPPSGIVKGMRRSLHIVFLVNVMPISRVWSMLRMRKNLNLLKKVLCPAHEKRIEQKCDVCSASTNDGLVGEAARNLLSKLNDSQANAIFRCHAAVKCHHKASVELICGPPGTGKTRTLSVMLVTLLRMKSRTVTCTPTDAVTARVA
;
A
#
# COMPACT_ATOMS: atom_id res chain seq x y z
N MET A 1 -9.53 49.13 12.52
CA MET A 1 -10.74 48.41 12.06
C MET A 1 -10.74 48.43 10.54
N GLY A 2 -10.64 47.36 9.77
CA GLY A 2 -10.31 45.95 9.98
C GLY A 2 -9.88 45.46 8.59
N GLY A 3 -8.63 45.02 8.45
CA GLY A 3 -8.09 44.50 7.19
C GLY A 3 -8.42 43.03 7.07
N GLY A 4 -9.39 42.68 6.22
CA GLY A 4 -9.69 41.29 5.88
C GLY A 4 -8.70 40.76 4.86
N SER A 5 -7.69 40.02 5.32
CA SER A 5 -6.83 39.24 4.43
C SER A 5 -7.63 38.03 3.91
N SER A 6 -8.05 38.11 2.64
CA SER A 6 -8.66 37.00 1.94
C SER A 6 -7.60 35.92 1.70
N VAL A 7 -7.66 34.84 2.47
CA VAL A 7 -6.83 33.66 2.24
C VAL A 7 -7.38 32.96 1.00
N GLU A 8 -6.72 33.18 -0.14
CA GLU A 8 -6.97 32.39 -1.35
C GLU A 8 -6.76 30.91 -1.04
N LYS A 9 -7.88 30.18 -0.94
CA LYS A 9 -7.86 28.72 -0.89
C LYS A 9 -7.27 28.23 -2.21
N LYS A 10 -6.03 27.75 -2.17
CA LYS A 10 -5.41 27.02 -3.28
C LYS A 10 -6.37 25.91 -3.72
N LYS A 11 -6.88 26.03 -4.95
CA LYS A 11 -7.68 24.99 -5.61
C LYS A 11 -6.83 23.74 -5.70
N PHE A 12 -7.21 22.69 -4.98
CA PHE A 12 -6.57 21.38 -5.07
C PHE A 12 -7.00 20.74 -6.39
N ALA A 13 -6.26 21.01 -7.46
CA ALA A 13 -6.42 20.32 -8.73
C ALA A 13 -5.62 19.01 -8.67
N TRP A 14 -6.33 17.89 -8.59
CA TRP A 14 -5.72 16.55 -8.55
C TRP A 14 -5.02 16.23 -9.88
N PRO A 15 -3.94 15.42 -9.87
CA PRO A 15 -3.22 15.05 -11.09
C PRO A 15 -4.12 14.25 -12.03
N LYS A 16 -4.17 14.62 -13.31
CA LYS A 16 -5.03 14.05 -14.37
C LYS A 16 -4.75 12.58 -14.76
N ASP A 17 -3.87 11.90 -14.04
CA ASP A 17 -3.39 10.54 -14.33
C ASP A 17 -3.40 9.67 -13.05
N ASP A 18 -4.46 9.78 -12.25
CA ASP A 18 -4.62 8.98 -11.03
C ASP A 18 -5.12 7.57 -11.40
N LEU A 19 -4.53 6.53 -10.80
CA LEU A 19 -4.99 5.14 -10.97
C LEU A 19 -6.47 5.02 -10.63
N ILE A 20 -6.94 5.81 -9.66
CA ILE A 20 -8.34 5.86 -9.26
C ILE A 20 -9.24 6.38 -10.38
N ASP A 21 -8.81 7.40 -11.13
CA ASP A 21 -9.61 7.91 -12.26
C ASP A 21 -9.73 6.86 -13.37
N LEU A 22 -8.67 6.08 -13.62
CA LEU A 22 -8.71 4.94 -14.54
C LEU A 22 -9.71 3.87 -14.07
N ILE A 23 -9.63 3.47 -12.79
CA ILE A 23 -10.54 2.46 -12.21
C ILE A 23 -11.99 2.93 -12.25
N LEU A 24 -12.27 4.19 -11.90
CA LEU A 24 -13.61 4.76 -11.93
C LEU A 24 -14.16 4.93 -13.36
N SER A 25 -13.30 4.84 -14.39
CA SER A 25 -13.70 4.83 -15.80
C SER A 25 -13.97 3.44 -16.37
N TRP A 26 -13.72 2.37 -15.59
CA TRP A 26 -13.92 1.00 -16.04
C TRP A 26 -15.38 0.70 -16.36
N SER A 27 -15.57 -0.16 -17.36
CA SER A 27 -16.86 -0.71 -17.72
C SER A 27 -17.11 -2.01 -16.95
N ILE A 28 -18.35 -2.47 -16.97
CA ILE A 28 -18.71 -3.75 -16.35
C ILE A 28 -17.90 -4.93 -16.92
N LYS A 29 -17.55 -4.88 -18.21
CA LYS A 29 -16.79 -5.94 -18.90
C LYS A 29 -15.37 -6.08 -18.35
N ASP A 30 -14.83 -5.01 -17.80
CA ASP A 30 -13.48 -5.01 -17.21
C ASP A 30 -13.46 -5.66 -15.81
N ILE A 31 -14.64 -5.93 -15.24
CA ILE A 31 -14.79 -6.38 -13.83
C ILE A 31 -15.54 -7.72 -13.73
N ILE A 32 -16.21 -8.19 -14.79
CA ILE A 32 -16.84 -9.52 -14.86
C ILE A 32 -15.81 -10.68 -14.93
N ASP A 33 -14.55 -10.43 -14.58
CA ASP A 33 -13.74 -11.54 -14.10
C ASP A 33 -14.43 -12.08 -12.83
N GLU A 34 -15.03 -13.28 -12.93
CA GLU A 34 -15.84 -13.89 -11.87
C GLU A 34 -15.09 -13.97 -10.53
N THR A 35 -13.76 -13.92 -10.56
CA THR A 35 -12.91 -13.91 -9.36
C THR A 35 -13.07 -12.67 -8.48
N LEU A 36 -13.45 -11.51 -9.04
CA LEU A 36 -13.65 -10.31 -8.24
C LEU A 36 -14.94 -10.41 -7.41
N TYR A 37 -16.05 -10.90 -7.99
CA TYR A 37 -17.36 -10.98 -7.34
C TYR A 37 -17.58 -12.21 -6.44
N GLN A 38 -16.74 -13.24 -6.54
CA GLN A 38 -16.87 -14.43 -5.70
C GLN A 38 -16.56 -14.10 -4.22
N ASN A 39 -17.56 -14.28 -3.36
CA ASN A 39 -17.55 -14.07 -1.89
C ASN A 39 -17.72 -12.62 -1.38
N GLN A 40 -18.33 -11.72 -2.16
CA GLN A 40 -18.52 -10.33 -1.73
C GLN A 40 -19.68 -10.11 -0.76
N THR A 41 -19.52 -9.09 0.09
CA THR A 41 -20.48 -8.65 1.10
C THR A 41 -21.36 -7.52 0.55
N ASN A 42 -22.70 -7.70 0.55
CA ASN A 42 -23.66 -6.80 -0.11
C ASN A 42 -24.72 -6.26 0.87
N HIS A 43 -25.06 -4.96 0.77
CA HIS A 43 -26.00 -4.28 1.69
C HIS A 43 -26.91 -3.28 1.02
N GLU A 44 -27.92 -2.86 1.78
CA GLU A 44 -28.80 -1.74 1.49
C GLU A 44 -28.27 -0.49 2.19
N LEU A 45 -28.11 0.60 1.45
CA LEU A 45 -27.70 1.92 1.92
C LEU A 45 -28.89 2.61 2.60
N ILE A 46 -28.62 3.26 3.74
CA ILE A 46 -29.64 4.07 4.43
C ILE A 46 -29.65 5.49 3.88
N VAL A 47 -28.47 6.13 3.77
CA VAL A 47 -28.36 7.53 3.38
C VAL A 47 -27.23 7.70 2.37
N PHE A 48 -27.50 8.48 1.33
CA PHE A 48 -26.54 8.84 0.30
C PHE A 48 -26.74 10.31 -0.05
N ASP A 49 -26.02 11.18 0.62
CA ASP A 49 -26.19 12.62 0.53
C ASP A 49 -25.02 13.27 -0.22
N GLU A 50 -25.35 14.11 -1.20
CA GLU A 50 -24.35 14.87 -1.94
C GLU A 50 -23.71 15.92 -1.02
N VAL A 51 -22.39 15.82 -0.84
CA VAL A 51 -21.64 16.86 -0.15
C VAL A 51 -21.56 18.04 -1.10
N LYS A 52 -22.23 19.14 -0.76
CA LYS A 52 -22.19 20.39 -1.55
C LYS A 52 -20.76 20.92 -1.61
N ALA A 53 -20.01 20.48 -2.60
CA ALA A 53 -18.68 20.98 -2.91
C ALA A 53 -18.59 21.26 -4.41
N ASP A 54 -18.19 22.49 -4.72
CA ASP A 54 -18.00 23.04 -6.07
C ASP A 54 -17.24 22.03 -6.96
N ARG A 55 -18.00 21.37 -7.87
CA ARG A 55 -17.53 20.46 -8.93
C ARG A 55 -16.91 19.11 -8.51
N SER A 56 -16.90 18.75 -7.22
CA SER A 56 -16.41 17.44 -6.78
C SER A 56 -17.58 16.48 -6.52
N LEU A 57 -17.61 15.35 -7.25
CA LEU A 57 -18.62 14.29 -7.11
C LEU A 57 -18.32 13.41 -5.89
N VAL A 58 -18.48 14.01 -4.72
CA VAL A 58 -18.21 13.39 -3.42
C VAL A 58 -19.51 13.33 -2.64
N PHE A 59 -19.78 12.17 -2.05
CA PHE A 59 -21.02 11.87 -1.36
C PHE A 59 -20.71 11.29 0.03
N ASP A 60 -21.50 11.69 1.01
CA ASP A 60 -21.53 11.06 2.32
C ASP A 60 -22.46 9.86 2.25
N VAL A 61 -21.96 8.72 2.69
CA VAL A 61 -22.68 7.44 2.67
C VAL A 61 -22.81 6.96 4.10
N LYS A 62 -24.04 6.59 4.48
CA LYS A 62 -24.31 5.93 5.76
C LYS A 62 -24.93 4.55 5.53
N VAL A 63 -24.32 3.55 6.14
CA VAL A 63 -24.75 2.15 6.09
C VAL A 63 -25.12 1.70 7.49
N ASP A 64 -26.25 1.01 7.62
CA ASP A 64 -26.73 0.49 8.92
C ASP A 64 -25.73 -0.49 9.51
N TYR A 65 -25.47 -1.55 8.75
CA TYR A 65 -24.55 -2.62 9.11
C TYR A 65 -24.26 -3.50 7.89
N TRP A 66 -23.05 -4.05 7.85
CA TRP A 66 -22.69 -5.08 6.87
C TRP A 66 -23.21 -6.47 7.33
N ARG A 67 -24.39 -6.89 6.85
CA ARG A 67 -24.84 -8.31 6.74
C ARG A 67 -23.70 -9.20 6.18
N ASN A 68 -23.33 -10.23 6.91
CA ASN A 68 -22.17 -11.09 6.67
C ASN A 68 -20.85 -10.56 7.24
N ARG A 69 -20.90 -10.19 8.53
CA ARG A 69 -19.75 -10.05 9.43
C ARG A 69 -18.94 -11.34 9.63
N CYS A 70 -19.43 -12.49 9.16
CA CYS A 70 -18.77 -13.78 9.32
C CYS A 70 -18.86 -14.58 8.02
N SER A 71 -17.76 -14.67 7.27
CA SER A 71 -17.54 -15.90 6.49
C SER A 71 -17.65 -17.08 7.44
N SER A 72 -18.17 -18.21 6.97
CA SER A 72 -18.28 -19.47 7.72
C SER A 72 -16.94 -20.00 8.27
N ASP A 73 -15.81 -19.30 8.03
CA ASP A 73 -14.47 -19.61 8.49
C ASP A 73 -13.97 -18.78 9.70
N GLY A 74 -14.77 -17.87 10.26
CA GLY A 74 -14.38 -17.10 11.46
C GLY A 74 -13.44 -15.92 11.22
N ARG A 75 -13.38 -15.35 10.00
CA ARG A 75 -12.69 -14.07 9.77
C ARG A 75 -13.40 -12.88 10.41
N VAL A 76 -12.59 -11.86 10.71
CA VAL A 76 -13.02 -10.55 11.19
C VAL A 76 -14.07 -9.97 10.22
N PRO A 77 -15.15 -9.37 10.74
CA PRO A 77 -16.14 -8.67 9.93
C PRO A 77 -15.51 -7.66 8.99
N TYR A 78 -16.00 -7.58 7.74
CA TYR A 78 -15.62 -6.47 6.86
C TYR A 78 -15.95 -5.13 7.54
N SER A 79 -15.00 -4.21 7.45
CA SER A 79 -15.12 -2.82 7.87
C SER A 79 -14.61 -1.94 6.74
N THR A 80 -15.37 -0.90 6.41
CA THR A 80 -15.03 0.01 5.32
C THR A 80 -13.71 0.72 5.63
N SER A 81 -12.82 0.76 4.63
CA SER A 81 -11.50 1.36 4.76
C SER A 81 -11.23 2.36 3.63
N PRO A 82 -10.43 3.41 3.87
CA PRO A 82 -9.93 4.26 2.79
C PRO A 82 -9.24 3.42 1.71
N GLY A 83 -9.58 3.70 0.46
CA GLY A 83 -9.10 2.95 -0.69
C GLY A 83 -9.98 1.78 -1.13
N ASP A 84 -11.11 1.53 -0.46
CA ASP A 84 -12.09 0.58 -0.95
C ASP A 84 -12.75 1.07 -2.25
N ILE A 85 -12.87 0.16 -3.22
CA ILE A 85 -13.74 0.33 -4.38
C ILE A 85 -15.03 -0.41 -4.09
N VAL A 86 -16.14 0.30 -4.21
CA VAL A 86 -17.49 -0.20 -3.98
C VAL A 86 -18.35 0.02 -5.20
N VAL A 87 -19.39 -0.79 -5.34
CA VAL A 87 -20.47 -0.59 -6.33
C VAL A 87 -21.70 -0.10 -5.62
N ILE A 88 -22.29 0.97 -6.13
CA ILE A 88 -23.58 1.49 -5.68
C ILE A 88 -24.61 1.20 -6.77
N SER A 89 -25.72 0.56 -6.42
CA SER A 89 -26.77 0.13 -7.35
C SER A 89 -28.18 0.44 -6.82
N ASN A 90 -29.16 0.64 -7.69
CA ASN A 90 -30.58 0.80 -7.29
C ASN A 90 -31.35 -0.53 -7.20
N ALA A 91 -30.69 -1.63 -7.54
CA ALA A 91 -31.19 -2.98 -7.39
C ALA A 91 -30.13 -3.78 -6.65
N LYS A 92 -30.54 -4.67 -5.74
CA LYS A 92 -29.62 -5.57 -5.04
C LYS A 92 -28.97 -6.51 -6.04
N PRO A 93 -27.65 -6.40 -6.31
CA PRO A 93 -26.98 -7.38 -7.14
C PRO A 93 -26.70 -8.64 -6.29
N GLU A 94 -27.02 -9.81 -6.81
CA GLU A 94 -26.65 -11.11 -6.23
C GLU A 94 -25.43 -11.70 -6.94
N ALA A 95 -25.25 -11.34 -8.22
CA ALA A 95 -24.08 -11.67 -9.04
C ALA A 95 -23.64 -10.48 -9.92
N ALA A 96 -22.40 -10.54 -10.42
CA ALA A 96 -21.87 -9.54 -11.38
C ALA A 96 -22.77 -9.37 -12.62
N SER A 97 -23.42 -10.45 -13.06
CA SER A 97 -24.33 -10.46 -14.20
C SER A 97 -25.62 -9.67 -13.96
N ASP A 98 -26.02 -9.45 -12.70
CA ASP A 98 -27.21 -8.66 -12.38
C ASP A 98 -27.01 -7.19 -12.71
N LEU A 99 -25.78 -6.70 -12.54
CA LEU A 99 -25.40 -5.33 -12.92
C LEU A 99 -25.46 -5.10 -14.44
N GLN A 100 -25.38 -6.16 -15.26
CA GLN A 100 -25.60 -6.05 -16.70
C GLN A 100 -27.08 -6.04 -17.08
N ARG A 101 -27.91 -6.72 -16.30
CA ARG A 101 -29.31 -7.01 -16.65
C ARG A 101 -30.28 -5.98 -16.10
N PHE A 102 -29.99 -5.41 -14.92
CA PHE A 102 -30.94 -4.59 -14.20
C PHE A 102 -30.31 -3.36 -13.55
N GLY A 103 -31.04 -2.26 -13.64
CA GLY A 103 -30.81 -1.10 -12.79
C GLY A 103 -29.71 -0.15 -13.25
N TYR A 104 -29.56 0.93 -12.49
CA TYR A 104 -28.47 1.88 -12.58
C TYR A 104 -27.47 1.55 -11.49
N TRP A 105 -26.20 1.52 -11.85
CA TRP A 105 -25.11 1.30 -10.91
C TRP A 105 -23.91 2.18 -11.27
N THR A 106 -23.03 2.43 -10.29
CA THR A 106 -21.80 3.19 -10.48
C THR A 106 -20.70 2.74 -9.52
N PHE A 107 -19.44 2.95 -9.90
CA PHE A 107 -18.31 2.78 -8.98
C PHE A 107 -18.20 3.96 -8.02
N ALA A 108 -17.82 3.66 -6.80
CA ALA A 108 -17.44 4.62 -5.80
C ALA A 108 -16.08 4.24 -5.20
N TYR A 109 -15.24 5.23 -4.97
CA TYR A 109 -13.97 5.10 -4.28
C TYR A 109 -14.10 5.70 -2.89
N VAL A 110 -13.88 4.90 -1.84
CA VAL A 110 -13.89 5.36 -0.45
C VAL A 110 -12.64 6.20 -0.19
N THR A 111 -12.86 7.47 0.12
CA THR A 111 -11.81 8.45 0.39
C THR A 111 -11.47 8.52 1.87
N ASP A 112 -12.50 8.57 2.72
CA ASP A 112 -12.36 8.73 4.17
C ASP A 112 -13.49 7.99 4.88
N VAL A 113 -13.21 7.56 6.12
CA VAL A 113 -14.17 6.87 6.99
C VAL A 113 -14.27 7.67 8.29
N ASN A 114 -15.48 7.83 8.82
CA ASN A 114 -15.75 8.50 10.09
C ASN A 114 -15.99 7.45 11.17
N GLU A 115 -15.01 7.26 12.07
CA GLU A 115 -15.06 6.25 13.13
C GLU A 115 -15.89 6.66 14.36
N ASN A 116 -16.46 7.87 14.37
CA ASN A 116 -17.10 8.47 15.55
C ASN A 116 -18.64 8.35 15.58
N GLU A 117 -19.25 7.54 14.71
CA GLU A 117 -20.71 7.37 14.61
C GLU A 117 -21.13 5.93 14.93
N ASP A 118 -22.37 5.75 15.39
CA ASP A 118 -22.97 4.42 15.64
C ASP A 118 -23.19 3.60 14.33
N TYR A 119 -23.00 4.24 13.18
CA TYR A 119 -23.14 3.68 11.84
C TYR A 119 -21.82 3.77 11.07
N ASP A 120 -21.62 2.87 10.10
CA ASP A 120 -20.49 3.00 9.17
C ASP A 120 -20.78 4.17 8.21
N SER A 121 -20.20 5.33 8.56
CA SER A 121 -20.28 6.57 7.78
C SER A 121 -18.97 6.84 7.07
N PHE A 122 -19.01 7.02 5.76
CA PHE A 122 -17.80 7.25 4.96
C PHE A 122 -18.09 8.12 3.73
N ARG A 123 -17.02 8.67 3.17
CA ARG A 123 -17.06 9.52 1.96
C ARG A 123 -16.65 8.75 0.74
N VAL A 124 -17.47 8.81 -0.30
CA VAL A 124 -17.15 8.22 -1.60
C VAL A 124 -16.99 9.27 -2.69
N ARG A 125 -16.06 9.00 -3.60
CA ARG A 125 -15.92 9.70 -4.87
C ARG A 125 -16.50 8.84 -5.99
N VAL A 126 -17.35 9.42 -6.84
CA VAL A 126 -17.96 8.74 -7.99
C VAL A 126 -17.53 9.40 -9.32
N PRO A 127 -17.56 8.67 -10.45
CA PRO A 127 -17.24 9.25 -11.76
C PRO A 127 -18.29 10.27 -12.23
N PRO A 128 -17.96 11.17 -13.18
CA PRO A 128 -18.91 12.13 -13.77
C PRO A 128 -20.14 11.54 -14.44
N SER A 129 -20.06 10.31 -14.91
CA SER A 129 -21.21 9.53 -15.41
C SER A 129 -22.06 8.95 -14.27
N GLY A 130 -21.51 8.90 -13.06
CA GLY A 130 -22.10 8.38 -11.82
C GLY A 130 -23.09 9.34 -11.15
N ILE A 131 -23.66 10.30 -11.87
CA ILE A 131 -24.60 11.27 -11.30
C ILE A 131 -25.85 10.50 -10.84
N VAL A 132 -25.94 10.32 -9.52
CA VAL A 132 -27.04 9.74 -8.74
C VAL A 132 -28.30 10.64 -8.76
N LYS A 133 -28.54 11.41 -9.83
CA LYS A 133 -29.74 12.23 -9.97
C LYS A 133 -30.93 11.33 -10.26
N GLY A 134 -31.78 11.14 -9.25
CA GLY A 134 -33.06 10.44 -9.37
C GLY A 134 -33.13 9.11 -8.60
N MET A 135 -32.07 8.72 -7.91
CA MET A 135 -32.03 7.56 -7.03
C MET A 135 -32.77 7.87 -5.71
N ARG A 136 -34.11 7.96 -5.78
CA ARG A 136 -35.01 8.12 -4.62
C ARG A 136 -35.43 6.80 -3.97
N ARG A 137 -34.82 5.69 -4.38
CA ARG A 137 -35.15 4.33 -3.91
C ARG A 137 -33.96 3.78 -3.11
N SER A 138 -34.22 2.76 -2.30
CA SER A 138 -33.19 2.07 -1.54
C SER A 138 -32.01 1.67 -2.45
N LEU A 139 -30.84 2.19 -2.11
CA LEU A 139 -29.62 1.90 -2.83
C LEU A 139 -28.97 0.69 -2.19
N HIS A 140 -28.12 0.01 -2.94
CA HIS A 140 -27.37 -1.13 -2.46
C HIS A 140 -25.90 -0.85 -2.70
N ILE A 141 -25.06 -1.25 -1.73
CA ILE A 141 -23.62 -1.13 -1.81
C ILE A 141 -22.96 -2.49 -1.70
N VAL A 142 -21.93 -2.70 -2.51
CA VAL A 142 -21.14 -3.92 -2.53
C VAL A 142 -19.66 -3.55 -2.48
N PHE A 143 -18.92 -4.15 -1.55
CA PHE A 143 -17.47 -4.04 -1.52
C PHE A 143 -16.85 -4.91 -2.61
N LEU A 144 -15.94 -4.34 -3.40
CA LEU A 144 -15.19 -5.09 -4.41
C LEU A 144 -13.78 -5.43 -3.96
N VAL A 145 -12.96 -4.40 -3.72
CA VAL A 145 -11.52 -4.56 -3.45
C VAL A 145 -10.96 -3.30 -2.81
N ASN A 146 -9.95 -3.45 -1.95
CA ASN A 146 -9.16 -2.32 -1.48
C ASN A 146 -7.95 -2.11 -2.42
N VAL A 147 -7.88 -0.94 -3.06
CA VAL A 147 -6.84 -0.66 -4.07
C VAL A 147 -5.56 -0.07 -3.49
N MET A 148 -5.46 0.11 -2.17
CA MET A 148 -4.26 0.69 -1.54
C MET A 148 -2.97 -0.07 -1.85
N PRO A 149 -2.91 -1.43 -1.83
CA PRO A 149 -1.71 -2.15 -2.20
C PRO A 149 -1.25 -1.84 -3.63
N ILE A 150 -2.19 -1.83 -4.58
CA ILE A 150 -1.92 -1.57 -6.00
C ILE A 150 -1.53 -0.10 -6.21
N SER A 151 -2.23 0.83 -5.55
CA SER A 151 -1.94 2.27 -5.60
C SER A 151 -0.53 2.60 -5.11
N ARG A 152 -0.06 1.93 -4.05
CA ARG A 152 1.32 2.06 -3.56
C ARG A 152 2.34 1.58 -4.59
N VAL A 153 2.09 0.46 -5.25
CA VAL A 153 2.96 -0.06 -6.33
C VAL A 153 2.94 0.88 -7.54
N TRP A 154 1.77 1.34 -7.98
CA TRP A 154 1.62 2.31 -9.07
C TRP A 154 2.41 3.60 -8.80
N SER A 155 2.28 4.13 -7.58
CA SER A 155 3.03 5.30 -7.12
C SER A 155 4.54 5.06 -7.17
N MET A 156 5.01 3.88 -6.73
CA MET A 156 6.41 3.48 -6.80
C MET A 156 6.94 3.42 -8.23
N LEU A 157 6.21 2.81 -9.16
CA LEU A 157 6.61 2.70 -10.57
C LEU A 157 6.72 4.08 -11.24
N ARG A 158 5.96 5.07 -10.78
CA ARG A 158 6.01 6.45 -11.28
C ARG A 158 7.06 7.32 -10.58
N MET A 159 7.72 6.83 -9.53
CA MET A 159 8.73 7.63 -8.84
C MET A 159 9.95 7.87 -9.73
N ARG A 160 10.26 9.15 -9.98
CA ARG A 160 11.51 9.57 -10.64
C ARG A 160 12.68 9.77 -9.67
N LYS A 161 12.57 9.27 -8.43
CA LYS A 161 13.60 9.36 -7.39
C LYS A 161 14.40 8.07 -7.30
N ASN A 162 15.60 8.13 -6.72
CA ASN A 162 16.44 6.95 -6.46
C ASN A 162 16.77 6.12 -7.72
N LEU A 163 16.88 6.76 -8.88
CA LEU A 163 17.19 6.11 -10.16
C LEU A 163 18.48 5.29 -10.11
N ASN A 164 19.46 5.70 -9.31
CA ASN A 164 20.70 4.94 -9.11
C ASN A 164 20.49 3.58 -8.44
N LEU A 165 19.52 3.47 -7.51
CA LEU A 165 19.11 2.20 -6.90
C LEU A 165 18.30 1.37 -7.90
N LEU A 166 17.34 2.00 -8.58
CA LEU A 166 16.51 1.32 -9.60
C LEU A 166 17.36 0.73 -10.72
N LYS A 167 18.35 1.47 -11.23
CA LYS A 167 19.30 0.97 -12.22
C LYS A 167 20.04 -0.28 -11.73
N LYS A 168 20.43 -0.33 -10.45
CA LYS A 168 21.10 -1.50 -9.87
C LYS A 168 20.17 -2.72 -9.73
N VAL A 169 18.89 -2.49 -9.43
CA VAL A 169 17.89 -3.57 -9.31
C VAL A 169 17.48 -4.10 -10.68
N LEU A 170 17.23 -3.21 -11.65
CA LEU A 170 16.74 -3.57 -13.00
C LEU A 170 17.86 -4.06 -13.93
N CYS A 171 19.07 -3.53 -13.77
CA CYS A 171 20.25 -3.96 -14.49
C CYS A 171 21.26 -4.51 -13.48
N PRO A 172 20.99 -5.68 -12.86
CA PRO A 172 21.96 -6.35 -12.02
C PRO A 172 23.15 -6.66 -12.92
N ALA A 173 24.22 -5.91 -12.75
CA ALA A 173 25.27 -5.81 -13.75
C ALA A 173 25.80 -7.21 -14.14
N HIS A 174 25.70 -7.52 -15.43
CA HIS A 174 26.49 -8.57 -16.08
C HIS A 174 27.99 -8.16 -16.18
N GLU A 175 28.34 -6.97 -15.67
CA GLU A 175 29.71 -6.49 -15.57
C GLU A 175 30.41 -7.19 -14.41
N LYS A 176 31.27 -8.15 -14.80
CA LYS A 176 32.45 -8.67 -14.09
C LYS A 176 32.50 -8.33 -12.60
N ARG A 177 32.37 -9.37 -11.77
CA ARG A 177 32.71 -9.44 -10.34
C ARG A 177 34.14 -8.96 -10.04
N ILE A 178 34.39 -7.67 -10.17
CA ILE A 178 35.45 -6.99 -9.45
C ILE A 178 34.70 -6.06 -8.54
N GLU A 179 34.73 -6.36 -7.24
CA GLU A 179 34.32 -5.44 -6.20
C GLU A 179 35.05 -4.12 -6.45
N GLN A 180 34.38 -3.16 -7.12
CA GLN A 180 34.84 -1.78 -7.13
C GLN A 180 34.68 -1.29 -5.71
N LYS A 181 35.74 -1.49 -4.92
CA LYS A 181 36.00 -0.70 -3.72
C LYS A 181 35.76 0.76 -4.11
N CYS A 182 35.03 1.48 -3.26
CA CYS A 182 34.80 2.88 -3.54
C CYS A 182 36.16 3.60 -3.54
N ASP A 183 36.52 4.20 -4.67
CA ASP A 183 37.81 4.89 -4.83
C ASP A 183 38.03 5.95 -3.74
N VAL A 184 36.95 6.52 -3.21
CA VAL A 184 36.94 7.49 -2.12
C VAL A 184 37.10 6.83 -0.74
N CYS A 185 36.43 5.71 -0.47
CA CYS A 185 36.47 5.04 0.85
C CYS A 185 37.70 4.13 1.04
N SER A 186 38.50 3.91 -0.01
CA SER A 186 39.64 2.98 0.02
C SER A 186 40.79 3.45 0.92
N ALA A 187 40.79 4.72 1.35
CA ALA A 187 41.86 5.32 2.16
C ALA A 187 41.65 5.17 3.69
N SER A 188 40.50 4.68 4.16
CA SER A 188 40.13 4.71 5.59
C SER A 188 39.79 3.34 6.18
N THR A 189 40.53 2.29 5.84
CA THR A 189 40.36 0.93 6.42
C THR A 189 40.97 0.79 7.82
N ASN A 190 40.82 1.78 8.68
CA ASN A 190 41.08 1.66 10.12
C ASN A 190 39.92 2.30 10.88
N ASP A 191 38.76 1.67 10.82
CA ASP A 191 37.70 1.94 11.77
C ASP A 191 37.17 0.61 12.31
N GLY A 192 38.01 0.03 13.16
CA GLY A 192 37.61 -1.02 14.07
C GLY A 192 36.70 -0.44 15.14
N LEU A 193 35.47 -0.92 15.19
CA LEU A 193 34.99 -1.72 16.32
C LEU A 193 33.57 -2.14 15.97
N VAL A 194 33.45 -3.29 15.29
CA VAL A 194 32.27 -4.12 15.56
C VAL A 194 32.33 -4.38 17.06
N GLY A 195 31.45 -3.72 17.83
CA GLY A 195 31.45 -3.78 19.29
C GLY A 195 31.56 -5.22 19.78
N GLU A 196 32.13 -5.46 20.95
CA GLU A 196 32.40 -6.81 21.47
C GLU A 196 31.16 -7.71 21.44
N ALA A 197 29.99 -7.15 21.76
CA ALA A 197 28.72 -7.85 21.67
C ALA A 197 28.25 -8.14 20.23
N ALA A 198 28.78 -7.49 19.19
CA ALA A 198 28.50 -7.79 17.78
C ALA A 198 29.49 -8.85 17.26
N ARG A 199 30.75 -8.79 17.72
CA ARG A 199 31.71 -9.89 17.51
C ARG A 199 31.22 -11.21 18.12
N ASN A 200 30.63 -11.16 19.31
CA ASN A 200 30.04 -12.34 19.98
C ASN A 200 28.77 -12.88 19.29
N LEU A 201 28.08 -12.06 18.49
CA LEU A 201 26.94 -12.51 17.69
C LEU A 201 27.39 -13.06 16.34
N LEU A 202 28.38 -12.41 15.72
CA LEU A 202 29.01 -12.87 14.48
C LEU A 202 29.73 -14.21 14.66
N SER A 203 30.36 -14.45 15.81
CA SER A 203 31.03 -15.74 16.12
C SER A 203 30.07 -16.92 16.22
N LYS A 204 28.75 -16.68 16.32
CA LYS A 204 27.71 -17.71 16.33
C LYS A 204 27.12 -17.98 14.95
N LEU A 205 27.62 -17.31 13.90
CA LEU A 205 27.21 -17.50 12.52
C LEU A 205 28.22 -18.35 11.77
N ASN A 206 27.77 -19.03 10.71
CA ASN A 206 28.72 -19.67 9.79
C ASN A 206 29.38 -18.62 8.87
N ASP A 207 30.44 -19.02 8.17
CA ASP A 207 31.23 -18.13 7.31
C ASP A 207 30.37 -17.43 6.24
N SER A 208 29.41 -18.14 5.65
CA SER A 208 28.52 -17.57 4.63
C SER A 208 27.65 -16.43 5.17
N GLN A 209 27.11 -16.61 6.38
CA GLN A 209 26.25 -15.64 7.06
C GLN A 209 27.07 -14.45 7.57
N ALA A 210 28.22 -14.72 8.18
CA ALA A 210 29.13 -13.67 8.64
C ALA A 210 29.62 -12.80 7.47
N ASN A 211 30.06 -13.42 6.37
CA ASN A 211 30.51 -12.71 5.18
C ASN A 211 29.40 -11.85 4.55
N ALA A 212 28.15 -12.35 4.51
CA ALA A 212 27.01 -11.56 4.05
C ALA A 212 26.81 -10.29 4.89
N ILE A 213 26.92 -10.40 6.23
CA ILE A 213 26.82 -9.24 7.13
C ILE A 213 27.99 -8.27 6.93
N PHE A 214 29.22 -8.78 6.75
CA PHE A 214 30.39 -7.93 6.50
C PHE A 214 30.24 -7.13 5.19
N ARG A 215 29.75 -7.76 4.12
CA ARG A 215 29.48 -7.07 2.85
C ARG A 215 28.44 -5.97 3.01
N CYS A 216 27.32 -6.26 3.67
CA CYS A 216 26.29 -5.25 3.96
C CYS A 216 26.84 -4.10 4.83
N HIS A 217 27.63 -4.43 5.86
CA HIS A 217 28.27 -3.44 6.73
C HIS A 217 29.22 -2.51 5.95
N ALA A 218 30.07 -3.07 5.08
CA ALA A 218 30.96 -2.28 4.23
C ALA A 218 30.16 -1.38 3.25
N ALA A 219 29.07 -1.89 2.70
CA ALA A 219 28.20 -1.14 1.80
C ALA A 219 27.53 0.06 2.49
N VAL A 220 27.07 -0.13 3.74
CA VAL A 220 26.44 0.93 4.55
C VAL A 220 27.43 2.03 4.96
N LYS A 221 28.70 1.69 5.21
CA LYS A 221 29.76 2.68 5.49
C LYS A 221 30.11 3.54 4.25
N CYS A 222 29.76 3.11 3.04
CA CYS A 222 30.05 3.84 1.82
C CYS A 222 28.91 4.80 1.45
N HIS A 223 29.00 6.06 1.89
CA HIS A 223 27.99 7.08 1.57
C HIS A 223 28.03 7.58 0.11
N HIS A 224 29.05 7.22 -0.66
CA HIS A 224 29.25 7.71 -2.03
C HIS A 224 28.52 6.89 -3.09
N LYS A 225 28.10 5.65 -2.77
CA LYS A 225 27.53 4.72 -3.75
C LYS A 225 26.34 3.98 -3.14
N ALA A 226 25.17 4.12 -3.74
CA ALA A 226 24.01 3.30 -3.41
C ALA A 226 24.32 1.81 -3.65
N SER A 227 23.87 0.89 -2.81
CA SER A 227 24.17 -0.55 -2.92
C SER A 227 22.91 -1.41 -2.79
N VAL A 228 22.91 -2.56 -3.45
CA VAL A 228 21.85 -3.58 -3.34
C VAL A 228 22.55 -4.92 -3.17
N GLU A 229 22.30 -5.59 -2.03
CA GLU A 229 22.90 -6.88 -1.71
C GLU A 229 21.80 -7.95 -1.61
N LEU A 230 22.02 -9.10 -2.26
CA LEU A 230 21.11 -10.23 -2.20
C LEU A 230 21.65 -11.28 -1.23
N ILE A 231 20.89 -11.56 -0.17
CA ILE A 231 21.16 -12.67 0.76
C ILE A 231 20.14 -13.79 0.46
N CYS A 232 20.62 -14.87 -0.14
CA CYS A 232 19.81 -16.05 -0.46
C CYS A 232 20.29 -17.28 0.30
N GLY A 233 19.36 -18.17 0.67
CA GLY A 233 19.70 -19.42 1.33
C GLY A 233 18.54 -20.43 1.33
N PRO A 234 18.81 -21.75 1.23
CA PRO A 234 17.81 -22.81 1.34
C PRO A 234 16.94 -22.75 2.61
N PRO A 235 15.82 -23.48 2.68
CA PRO A 235 15.07 -23.65 3.92
C PRO A 235 15.98 -24.12 5.08
N GLY A 236 15.73 -23.64 6.31
CA GLY A 236 16.53 -24.02 7.48
C GLY A 236 17.91 -23.33 7.64
N THR A 237 18.40 -22.58 6.64
CA THR A 237 19.74 -21.94 6.68
C THR A 237 19.88 -20.69 7.56
N GLY A 238 18.93 -20.46 8.47
CA GLY A 238 19.02 -19.38 9.44
C GLY A 238 18.94 -17.96 8.87
N LYS A 239 18.30 -17.75 7.70
CA LYS A 239 18.12 -16.41 7.08
C LYS A 239 17.63 -15.34 8.06
N THR A 240 16.59 -15.67 8.85
CA THR A 240 16.04 -14.77 9.87
C THR A 240 17.07 -14.45 10.95
N ARG A 241 17.84 -15.44 11.39
CA ARG A 241 18.92 -15.24 12.37
C ARG A 241 20.01 -14.31 11.83
N THR A 242 20.42 -14.48 10.57
CA THR A 242 21.35 -13.58 9.89
C THR A 242 20.81 -12.15 9.84
N LEU A 243 19.53 -11.98 9.50
CA LEU A 243 18.85 -10.69 9.48
C LEU A 243 18.85 -10.05 10.88
N SER A 244 18.52 -10.78 11.94
CA SER A 244 18.55 -10.26 13.31
C SER A 244 19.94 -9.76 13.72
N VAL A 245 21.01 -10.52 13.42
CA VAL A 245 22.39 -10.08 13.71
C VAL A 245 22.77 -8.85 12.87
N MET A 246 22.32 -8.78 11.60
CA MET A 246 22.52 -7.61 10.73
C MET A 246 21.84 -6.37 11.31
N LEU A 247 20.58 -6.47 11.76
CA LEU A 247 19.85 -5.36 12.36
C LEU A 247 20.51 -4.85 13.64
N VAL A 248 20.96 -5.76 14.52
CA VAL A 248 21.72 -5.38 15.73
C VAL A 248 23.03 -4.67 15.36
N THR A 249 23.70 -5.12 14.29
CA THR A 249 24.92 -4.48 13.79
C THR A 249 24.63 -3.07 13.28
N LEU A 250 23.58 -2.87 12.49
CA LEU A 250 23.17 -1.55 11.97
C LEU A 250 22.72 -0.60 13.09
N LEU A 251 22.00 -1.12 14.09
CA LEU A 251 21.58 -0.34 15.26
C LEU A 251 22.80 0.19 16.04
N ARG A 252 23.84 -0.63 16.22
CA ARG A 252 25.09 -0.22 16.89
C ARG A 252 25.88 0.83 16.10
N MET A 253 25.72 0.87 14.78
CA MET A 253 26.26 1.93 13.93
C MET A 253 25.44 3.23 14.01
N LYS A 254 24.35 3.27 14.78
CA LYS A 254 23.38 4.37 14.83
C LYS A 254 22.75 4.68 13.46
N SER A 255 22.65 3.66 12.60
CA SER A 255 22.03 3.77 11.29
C SER A 255 20.51 3.70 11.41
N ARG A 256 19.80 4.69 10.86
CA ARG A 256 18.34 4.60 10.69
C ARG A 256 18.04 3.50 9.68
N THR A 257 17.38 2.44 10.15
CA THR A 257 17.13 1.23 9.36
C THR A 257 15.63 1.04 9.21
N VAL A 258 15.19 0.73 7.99
CA VAL A 258 13.81 0.35 7.71
C VAL A 258 13.81 -1.12 7.31
N THR A 259 13.04 -1.93 8.03
CA THR A 259 12.87 -3.36 7.75
C THR A 259 11.46 -3.59 7.25
N CYS A 260 11.31 -4.23 6.10
CA CYS A 260 10.01 -4.56 5.51
C CYS A 260 9.89 -6.08 5.33
N THR A 261 8.68 -6.60 5.50
CA THR A 261 8.35 -7.99 5.15
C THR A 261 7.02 -8.00 4.40
N PRO A 262 6.76 -9.00 3.52
CA PRO A 262 5.53 -9.04 2.73
C PRO A 262 4.29 -9.41 3.54
N THR A 263 4.44 -9.99 4.74
CA THR A 263 3.31 -10.42 5.59
C THR A 263 3.54 -10.03 7.05
N ASP A 264 2.50 -9.51 7.69
CA ASP A 264 2.58 -9.00 9.08
C ASP A 264 3.04 -10.07 10.08
N ALA A 265 2.68 -11.33 9.85
CA ALA A 265 3.11 -12.47 10.65
C ALA A 265 4.65 -12.66 10.69
N VAL A 266 5.35 -12.26 9.62
CA VAL A 266 6.82 -12.30 9.57
C VAL A 266 7.43 -11.06 10.21
N THR A 267 6.77 -9.91 10.10
CA THR A 267 7.18 -8.67 10.80
C THR A 267 7.24 -8.87 12.31
N ALA A 268 6.22 -9.50 12.92
CA ALA A 268 6.19 -9.77 14.36
C ALA A 268 7.31 -10.71 14.86
N ARG A 269 7.92 -11.52 13.98
CA ARG A 269 9.04 -12.40 14.35
C ARG A 269 10.40 -11.70 14.30
N VAL A 270 10.47 -10.53 13.67
CA VAL A 270 11.71 -9.79 13.41
C VAL A 270 11.77 -8.49 14.23
N ALA A 271 10.61 -7.88 14.52
CA ALA A 271 10.46 -6.76 15.44
C ALA A 271 10.75 -7.15 16.90
#